data_AF-A0A350EU74-F1
#
_entry.id   AF-A0A350EU74-F1
#
_cell.length_a   1.000
_cell.length_b   1.000
_cell.length_c   1.000
_cell.angle_alpha   90.00
_cell.angle_beta   90.00
_cell.angle_gamma   90.00
#
_symmetry.space_group_name_H-M   'P 1'
#
loop_
_entity.id
_entity.type
_entity.pdbx_description
1 polymer ?
#
loop_
_entity_poly.entity_id
_entity_poly.type
_entity_poly.pdbx_seq_one_letter_code
_entity_poly.pdbx_strand_id
1 'polypeptide(L)'
;MKANKHNVPAEFRPLLPLARTWGIADEAERSEFLERAPLPRRRAMVSAVFPHFDAIEQWSRDQLRTTSVREEAILLNLLCAAATEAIFDVYAEQ
;
A
#
# COMPACT_ATOMS: atom_id res chain seq x y z
N MET A 1 7.61 6.79 9.45
CA MET A 1 7.63 7.77 8.34
C MET A 1 6.45 8.74 8.49
N LYS A 2 6.67 10.07 8.40
CA LYS A 2 5.59 11.07 8.48
C LYS A 2 5.23 11.55 7.07
N ALA A 3 4.25 10.90 6.44
CA ALA A 3 3.79 11.29 5.11
C ALA A 3 3.25 12.73 5.08
N ASN A 4 3.82 13.57 4.22
CA ASN A 4 3.33 14.88 3.83
C ASN A 4 2.31 14.74 2.68
N LYS A 5 1.04 14.93 2.99
CA LYS A 5 -0.08 14.81 2.03
C LYS A 5 0.05 15.71 0.78
N HIS A 6 0.82 16.81 0.85
CA HIS A 6 1.01 17.72 -0.28
C HIS A 6 1.91 17.14 -1.37
N ASN A 7 2.73 16.14 -1.02
CA ASN A 7 3.60 15.43 -1.95
C ASN A 7 2.87 14.32 -2.73
N VAL A 8 1.62 14.05 -2.39
CA VAL A 8 0.81 12.93 -2.86
C VAL A 8 -0.34 13.45 -3.72
N PRO A 9 -0.58 12.84 -4.91
CA PRO A 9 -1.77 13.09 -5.72
C PRO A 9 -3.05 13.02 -4.89
N ALA A 10 -4.00 13.92 -5.15
CA ALA A 10 -5.18 14.09 -4.30
C ALA A 10 -5.98 12.80 -4.12
N GLU A 11 -6.05 11.99 -5.17
CA GLU A 11 -6.72 10.69 -5.22
C GLU A 11 -6.08 9.62 -4.32
N PHE A 12 -4.77 9.68 -4.03
CA PHE A 12 -4.08 8.70 -3.16
C PHE A 12 -4.01 9.15 -1.70
N ARG A 13 -4.29 10.42 -1.39
CA ARG A 13 -4.25 10.93 0.00
C ARG A 13 -5.13 10.14 0.98
N PRO A 14 -6.34 9.68 0.61
CA PRO A 14 -7.16 8.84 1.48
C PRO A 14 -6.51 7.50 1.84
N LEU A 15 -5.54 7.03 1.05
CA LEU A 15 -4.83 5.76 1.29
C LEU A 15 -3.67 5.91 2.26
N LEU A 16 -3.23 7.14 2.59
CA LEU A 16 -2.09 7.36 3.51
C LEU A 16 -2.26 6.74 4.90
N PRO A 17 -3.44 6.75 5.54
CA PRO A 17 -3.66 6.03 6.79
C PRO A 17 -3.44 4.51 6.63
N LEU A 18 -3.94 3.93 5.53
CA LEU A 18 -3.71 2.51 5.23
C LEU A 18 -2.23 2.24 4.99
N ALA A 19 -1.57 3.08 4.19
CA ALA A 19 -0.15 2.95 3.90
C ALA A 19 0.73 3.00 5.16
N ARG A 20 0.34 3.78 6.17
CA ARG A 20 1.03 3.79 7.48
C ARG A 20 0.84 2.52 8.31
N THR A 21 -0.28 1.82 8.12
CA THR A 21 -0.59 0.58 8.86
C THR A 21 -0.02 -0.64 8.16
N TRP A 22 -0.14 -0.71 6.83
CA TRP A 22 0.15 -1.90 6.04
C TRP A 22 1.43 -1.79 5.21
N GLY A 23 1.98 -0.58 5.03
CA GLY A 23 3.21 -0.33 4.28
C GLY A 23 4.47 -0.70 5.06
N ILE A 24 4.60 -1.98 5.39
CA ILE A 24 5.75 -2.58 6.07
C ILE A 24 6.79 -2.93 5.00
N ALA A 25 8.02 -2.48 5.19
CA ALA A 25 9.10 -2.64 4.20
C ALA A 25 9.62 -4.08 4.14
N ASP A 26 9.83 -4.69 5.30
CA ASP A 26 10.30 -6.06 5.41
C ASP A 26 9.19 -7.04 4.99
N GLU A 27 9.53 -7.96 4.08
CA GLU A 27 8.57 -8.91 3.53
C GLU A 27 8.13 -9.97 4.53
N ALA A 28 9.03 -10.44 5.40
CA ALA A 28 8.70 -11.42 6.42
C ALA A 28 7.80 -10.81 7.51
N GLU A 29 8.12 -9.59 7.95
CA GLU A 29 7.30 -8.84 8.91
C GLU A 29 5.91 -8.51 8.33
N ARG A 30 5.85 -8.12 7.05
CA ARG A 30 4.59 -7.83 6.37
C ARG A 30 3.71 -9.07 6.26
N SER A 31 4.29 -10.20 5.86
CA SER A 31 3.58 -11.49 5.76
C SER A 31 3.03 -11.91 7.13
N GLU A 32 3.85 -11.89 8.17
CA GLU A 32 3.42 -12.23 9.54
C GLU A 32 2.30 -11.29 10.05
N PHE A 33 2.40 -9.99 9.73
CA PHE A 33 1.36 -9.02 10.07
C PHE A 33 0.05 -9.28 9.34
N LEU A 34 0.11 -9.61 8.05
CA LEU A 34 -1.06 -9.97 7.24
C LEU A 34 -1.75 -11.22 7.77
N GLU A 35 -1.00 -12.29 8.05
CA GLU A 35 -1.53 -13.55 8.59
C GLU A 35 -2.29 -13.34 9.92
N ARG A 36 -1.77 -12.47 10.78
CA ARG A 36 -2.39 -12.14 12.08
C ARG A 36 -3.55 -11.15 11.97
N ALA A 37 -3.66 -10.43 10.86
CA ALA A 37 -4.71 -9.43 10.69
C ALA A 37 -6.07 -10.08 10.38
N PRO A 38 -7.16 -9.66 11.06
CA PRO A 38 -8.50 -10.17 10.78
C PRO A 38 -8.87 -10.03 9.30
N LEU A 39 -9.47 -11.08 8.72
CA LEU A 39 -9.87 -11.12 7.31
C LEU A 39 -10.69 -9.87 6.87
N PRO A 40 -11.66 -9.35 7.66
CA PRO A 40 -12.40 -8.15 7.26
C PRO A 40 -11.50 -6.91 7.07
N ARG A 41 -10.41 -6.80 7.84
CA ARG A 41 -9.48 -5.68 7.73
C ARG A 41 -8.59 -5.81 6.49
N ARG A 42 -8.12 -7.03 6.19
CA ARG A 42 -7.38 -7.33 4.95
C ARG A 42 -8.23 -7.06 3.73
N ARG A 43 -9.49 -7.53 3.72
CA ARG A 43 -10.45 -7.28 2.65
C ARG A 43 -10.71 -5.79 2.44
N ALA A 44 -10.95 -5.03 3.50
CA ALA A 44 -11.16 -3.58 3.40
C ALA A 44 -9.93 -2.84 2.82
N MET A 45 -8.72 -3.27 3.21
CA MET A 45 -7.47 -2.73 2.66
C MET A 45 -7.33 -3.06 1.17
N VAL A 46 -7.50 -4.31 0.76
CA VAL A 46 -7.48 -4.75 -0.66
C VAL A 46 -8.51 -3.97 -1.48
N SER A 47 -9.76 -3.89 -1.03
CA SER A 47 -10.82 -3.18 -1.75
C SER A 47 -10.56 -1.67 -1.90
N ALA A 48 -9.83 -1.05 -0.96
CA ALA A 48 -9.46 0.35 -1.06
C ALA A 48 -8.28 0.60 -2.01
N VAL A 49 -7.33 -0.35 -2.09
CA VAL A 49 -6.10 -0.20 -2.87
C VAL A 49 -6.30 -0.55 -4.34
N PHE A 50 -6.98 -1.65 -4.64
CA PHE A 50 -7.08 -2.19 -6.00
C PHE A 50 -7.62 -1.23 -7.07
N PRO A 51 -8.62 -0.36 -6.80
CA PRO A 51 -9.08 0.64 -7.77
C PRO A 51 -8.00 1.64 -8.19
N HIS A 52 -6.94 1.80 -7.39
CA HIS A 52 -5.85 2.75 -7.62
C HIS A 52 -4.51 2.06 -7.89
N PHE A 53 -4.46 0.71 -7.93
CA PHE A 53 -3.22 -0.06 -7.89
C PHE A 53 -2.25 0.32 -9.01
N ASP A 54 -2.68 0.23 -10.27
CA ASP A 54 -1.85 0.54 -11.43
C ASP A 54 -1.37 2.00 -11.42
N ALA A 55 -2.24 2.92 -10.99
CA ALA A 55 -1.93 4.35 -10.91
C ALA A 55 -0.89 4.65 -9.81
N ILE A 56 -0.96 3.94 -8.67
CA ILE A 56 0.03 4.03 -7.59
C ILE A 56 1.37 3.44 -8.03
N GLU A 57 1.37 2.27 -8.67
CA GLU A 57 2.60 1.66 -9.19
C GLU A 57 3.29 2.57 -10.21
N GLN A 58 2.53 3.10 -11.16
CA GLN A 58 3.05 4.02 -12.17
C GLN A 58 3.62 5.28 -11.52
N TRP A 59 2.86 5.93 -10.63
CA TRP A 59 3.32 7.11 -9.92
C TRP A 59 4.58 6.84 -9.08
N SER A 60 4.62 5.72 -8.37
CA SER A 60 5.77 5.33 -7.55
C SER A 60 7.02 5.09 -8.40
N ARG A 61 6.85 4.40 -9.54
CA ARG A 61 7.91 4.16 -10.52
C ARG A 61 8.46 5.47 -11.11
N ASP A 62 7.59 6.43 -11.39
CA ASP A 62 8.00 7.75 -11.88
C ASP A 62 8.77 8.54 -10.81
N GLN A 63 8.42 8.42 -9.54
CA GLN A 63 9.16 9.04 -8.43
C GLN A 63 10.56 8.45 -8.25
N LEU A 64 10.74 7.14 -8.48
CA LEU A 64 12.06 6.49 -8.42
C LEU A 64 13.05 6.98 -9.49
N ARG A 65 12.55 7.62 -10.55
CA ARG A 65 13.38 8.24 -11.61
C ARG A 65 13.83 9.65 -11.26
N THR A 66 13.37 10.21 -10.14
CA THR A 66 13.73 11.55 -9.70
C THR A 66 14.94 11.52 -8.76
N THR A 67 15.69 12.63 -8.69
CA THR A 67 16.88 12.77 -7.83
C THR A 67 16.54 12.70 -6.33
N SER A 68 15.28 12.90 -5.96
CA SER A 68 14.81 12.82 -4.57
C SER A 68 13.54 11.98 -4.50
N VAL A 69 13.69 10.67 -4.26
CA VAL A 69 12.56 9.77 -4.06
C VAL A 69 11.75 10.26 -2.87
N ARG A 70 10.44 10.45 -3.08
CA ARG A 70 9.52 10.87 -2.03
C ARG A 70 9.18 9.68 -1.13
N GLU A 71 9.29 9.87 0.17
CA GLU A 71 8.92 8.86 1.17
C GLU A 71 7.50 8.32 0.95
N GLU A 72 6.55 9.18 0.57
CA GLU A 72 5.15 8.78 0.35
C GLU A 72 4.98 7.84 -0.85
N ALA A 73 5.85 7.94 -1.85
CA ALA A 73 5.87 7.02 -2.98
C ALA A 73 6.32 5.63 -2.56
N ILE A 74 7.36 5.55 -1.72
CA ILE A 74 7.81 4.28 -1.13
C ILE A 74 6.66 3.69 -0.29
N LEU A 75 6.01 4.49 0.56
CA LEU A 75 4.95 4.02 1.44
C LEU A 75 3.74 3.47 0.68
N LEU A 76 3.30 4.16 -0.38
CA LEU A 76 2.19 3.72 -1.21
C LEU A 76 2.56 2.49 -2.06
N ASN A 77 3.81 2.38 -2.49
CA ASN A 77 4.31 1.16 -3.13
C ASN A 77 4.31 -0.04 -2.17
N LEU A 78 4.71 0.15 -0.91
CA LEU A 78 4.64 -0.90 0.12
C LEU A 78 3.20 -1.29 0.45
N LEU A 79 2.26 -0.34 0.39
CA LEU A 79 0.83 -0.64 0.51
C LEU A 79 0.34 -1.54 -0.64
N CYS A 80 0.78 -1.28 -1.87
CA CYS A 80 0.49 -2.16 -3.01
C CYS A 80 1.07 -3.56 -2.80
N ALA A 81 2.31 -3.69 -2.30
CA ALA A 81 2.89 -5.00 -1.97
C ALA A 81 2.02 -5.76 -0.94
N ALA A 82 1.60 -5.10 0.14
CA ALA A 82 0.69 -5.70 1.13
C ALA A 82 -0.65 -6.14 0.51
N ALA A 83 -1.21 -5.34 -0.40
CA ALA A 83 -2.46 -5.67 -1.08
C ALA A 83 -2.31 -6.87 -2.02
N THR A 84 -1.17 -6.99 -2.71
CA THR A 84 -0.84 -8.13 -3.57
C THR A 84 -0.67 -9.42 -2.78
N GLU A 85 -0.01 -9.38 -1.62
CA GLU A 85 0.11 -10.56 -0.75
C GLU A 85 -1.27 -10.99 -0.22
N ALA A 86 -2.09 -10.03 0.20
CA ALA A 86 -3.40 -10.31 0.79
C ALA A 86 -4.48 -10.74 -0.22
N ILE A 87 -4.31 -10.50 -1.53
CA ILE A 87 -5.39 -10.71 -2.51
C ILE A 87 -5.80 -12.18 -2.59
N PHE A 88 -4.85 -13.10 -2.54
CA PHE A 88 -5.11 -14.52 -2.68
C PHE A 88 -5.97 -15.03 -1.50
N ASP A 89 -5.62 -14.66 -0.27
CA ASP A 89 -6.39 -15.02 0.91
C ASP A 89 -7.80 -14.42 0.90
N VAL A 90 -7.93 -13.16 0.48
CA VAL A 90 -9.21 -12.44 0.49
C VAL A 90 -10.24 -13.05 -0.47
N TYR A 91 -9.78 -13.59 -1.60
CA TYR A 91 -10.64 -14.19 -2.64
C TYR A 91 -10.67 -15.72 -2.64
N ALA A 92 -9.75 -16.40 -1.95
CA ALA A 92 -9.80 -17.85 -1.76
C ALA A 92 -10.84 -18.30 -0.73
N GLU A 93 -11.25 -17.42 0.19
CA GLU A 93 -12.28 -17.68 1.20
C GLU A 93 -13.70 -17.23 0.77
N GLN A 94 -14.02 -17.26 -0.53
CA GLN A 94 -15.40 -17.07 -1.04
C GLN A 94 -16.09 -18.40 -1.30
#